data_AF-A0A1I5Z0I7-F1
#
_entry.id   AF-A0A1I5Z0I7-F1
#
_cell.length_a   1.000
_cell.length_b   1.000
_cell.length_c   1.000
_cell.angle_alpha   90.00
_cell.angle_beta   90.00
_cell.angle_gamma   90.00
#
_symmetry.space_group_name_H-M   'P 1'
#
loop_
_entity.id
_entity.type
_entity.pdbx_description
1 polymer ?
#
loop_
_entity_poly.entity_id
_entity_poly.type
_entity_poly.pdbx_seq_one_letter_code
_entity_poly.pdbx_strand_id
1 'polypeptide(L)'
;MTEVTFGAGRKALASGASKINLHEVEPKADRPTPGSADLCLITADSLERVVEDLAVHGVPVEEGPVDRTSATGPIRGEYFRDPDRNLVEVSVYR
;
A
#
# COMPACT_ATOMS: atom_id res chain seq x y z
N MET A 1 -2.84 -6.63 -5.52
CA MET A 1 -1.45 -7.13 -5.40
C MET A 1 -1.47 -8.64 -5.29
N THR A 2 -0.36 -9.32 -5.58
CA THR A 2 -0.27 -10.79 -5.53
C THR A 2 0.93 -11.22 -4.70
N GLU A 3 0.74 -12.21 -3.83
CA GLU A 3 1.86 -12.86 -3.12
C GLU A 3 2.75 -13.60 -4.12
N VAL A 4 4.06 -13.39 -4.01
CA VAL A 4 5.06 -14.13 -4.78
C VAL A 4 6.14 -14.69 -3.87
N THR A 5 6.63 -15.89 -4.23
CA THR A 5 7.79 -16.53 -3.58
C THR A 5 8.97 -16.49 -4.55
N PHE A 6 10.15 -16.10 -4.08
CA PHE A 6 11.33 -15.93 -4.93
C PHE A 6 12.64 -16.22 -4.18
N GLY A 7 13.71 -16.51 -4.94
CA GLY A 7 15.00 -16.91 -4.36
C GLY A 7 14.86 -18.13 -3.43
N ALA A 8 15.59 -18.15 -2.33
CA ALA A 8 15.53 -19.21 -1.31
C ALA A 8 14.27 -19.11 -0.42
N GLY A 9 13.08 -19.09 -1.02
CA GLY A 9 11.80 -19.10 -0.29
C GLY A 9 11.35 -17.75 0.27
N ARG A 10 11.96 -16.63 -0.14
CA ARG A 10 11.56 -15.29 0.32
C ARG A 10 10.19 -14.89 -0.23
N LYS A 11 9.42 -14.14 0.56
CA LYS A 11 8.07 -13.68 0.22
C LYS A 11 8.06 -12.20 -0.15
N ALA A 12 7.18 -11.83 -1.07
CA ALA A 12 6.92 -10.43 -1.44
C ALA A 12 5.47 -10.25 -1.92
N LEU A 13 5.01 -9.00 -1.93
CA LEU A 13 3.80 -8.58 -2.62
C LEU A 13 4.19 -7.90 -3.93
N ALA A 14 3.77 -8.47 -5.06
CA ALA A 14 4.01 -7.92 -6.39
C ALA A 14 2.86 -7.00 -6.83
N SER A 15 3.21 -5.89 -7.47
CA SER A 15 2.28 -4.92 -8.06
C SER A 15 2.90 -4.28 -9.32
N GLY A 16 2.35 -4.58 -10.49
CA GLY A 16 2.92 -4.14 -11.76
C GLY A 16 4.37 -4.58 -11.94
N ALA A 17 5.26 -3.64 -12.23
CA ALA A 17 6.70 -3.87 -12.38
C ALA A 17 7.48 -3.79 -11.05
N SER A 18 6.79 -3.55 -9.92
CA SER A 18 7.39 -3.34 -8.60
C SER A 18 6.95 -4.43 -7.63
N LYS A 19 7.66 -4.55 -6.50
CA LYS A 19 7.26 -5.40 -5.39
C LYS A 19 7.72 -4.84 -4.04
N ILE A 20 7.01 -5.23 -2.98
CA ILE A 20 7.40 -5.00 -1.58
C ILE A 20 7.85 -6.35 -1.02
N ASN A 21 9.13 -6.48 -0.65
CA ASN A 21 9.62 -7.70 0.00
C ASN A 21 9.14 -7.75 1.45
N LEU A 22 8.72 -8.93 1.90
CA LEU A 22 8.36 -9.19 3.30
C LEU A 22 9.57 -9.89 3.94
N HIS A 23 10.09 -9.33 5.03
CA HIS A 23 11.39 -9.72 5.58
C HIS A 23 11.28 -10.33 6.98
N GLU A 24 11.92 -11.50 7.13
CA GLU A 24 12.36 -12.06 8.43
C GLU A 24 13.89 -12.31 8.46
N VAL A 25 14.61 -12.00 7.37
CA VAL A 25 16.02 -12.39 7.15
C VAL A 25 16.91 -11.21 6.73
N GLU A 26 18.23 -11.39 6.83
CA GLU A 26 19.25 -10.40 6.48
C GLU A 26 19.55 -10.31 4.97
N PRO A 27 20.05 -9.16 4.47
CA PRO A 27 20.18 -7.88 5.18
C PRO A 27 18.82 -7.18 5.33
N LYS A 28 18.63 -6.49 6.45
CA LYS A 28 17.46 -5.63 6.71
C LYS A 28 17.89 -4.21 7.10
N ALA A 29 16.91 -3.31 7.22
CA ALA A 29 17.16 -1.96 7.74
C ALA A 29 17.80 -2.04 9.13
N ASP A 30 18.61 -1.04 9.51
CA ASP A 30 19.27 -0.98 10.83
C ASP A 30 18.28 -1.11 12.00
N ARG A 31 17.10 -0.50 11.85
CA ARG A 31 16.00 -0.55 12.83
C ARG A 31 14.69 -0.99 12.15
N PRO A 32 14.55 -2.29 11.84
CA PRO A 32 13.34 -2.80 11.18
C PRO A 32 12.18 -2.67 12.16
N THR A 33 11.15 -1.91 11.77
CA THR A 33 10.06 -1.55 12.66
C THR A 33 8.73 -1.78 11.94
N PRO A 34 7.95 -2.80 12.32
CA PRO A 34 6.59 -2.96 11.81
C PRO A 34 5.76 -1.69 12.08
N GLY A 35 4.92 -1.30 11.13
CA GLY A 35 4.09 -0.10 11.24
C GLY A 35 4.79 1.23 10.94
N SER A 36 6.08 1.21 10.58
CA SER A 36 6.82 2.43 10.28
C SER A 36 6.75 2.89 8.83
N ALA A 37 6.08 2.14 7.95
CA ALA A 37 5.95 2.51 6.55
C ALA A 37 4.78 3.48 6.34
N ASP A 38 4.99 4.41 5.41
CA ASP A 38 3.99 5.34 4.88
C ASP A 38 4.10 5.27 3.35
N LEU A 39 3.07 4.72 2.70
CA LEU A 39 3.10 4.32 1.30
C LEU A 39 1.94 4.93 0.52
N CYS A 40 2.24 5.61 -0.59
CA CYS A 40 1.26 6.05 -1.57
C CYS A 40 1.28 5.14 -2.81
N LEU A 41 0.14 4.55 -3.12
CA LEU A 41 -0.06 3.59 -4.20
C LEU A 41 -1.07 4.13 -5.21
N ILE A 42 -0.66 4.24 -6.47
CA ILE A 42 -1.55 4.67 -7.55
C ILE A 42 -2.31 3.46 -8.10
N THR A 43 -3.64 3.59 -8.20
CA THR A 43 -4.51 2.60 -8.84
C THR A 43 -5.18 3.17 -10.11
N ALA A 44 -5.60 2.27 -10.98
CA ALA A 44 -6.45 2.59 -12.14
C ALA A 44 -7.95 2.41 -11.84
N ASP A 45 -8.29 1.76 -10.73
CA ASP A 45 -9.67 1.67 -10.24
C ASP A 45 -10.15 3.01 -9.70
N SER A 46 -11.48 3.24 -9.71
CA SER A 46 -12.03 4.46 -9.11
C SER A 46 -11.95 4.41 -7.57
N LEU A 47 -11.93 5.58 -6.92
CA LEU A 47 -11.90 5.63 -5.45
C LEU A 47 -13.16 5.02 -4.83
N GLU A 48 -14.31 5.11 -5.49
CA GLU A 48 -15.55 4.48 -5.03
C GLU A 48 -15.37 2.96 -4.95
N ARG A 49 -14.77 2.35 -5.99
CA ARG A 49 -14.46 0.92 -6.00
C ARG A 49 -13.46 0.56 -4.90
N VAL A 50 -12.45 1.40 -4.68
CA VAL A 50 -11.47 1.19 -3.58
C VAL A 50 -12.19 1.18 -2.23
N VAL A 51 -13.07 2.14 -1.96
CA VAL A 51 -13.82 2.21 -0.69
C VAL A 51 -14.74 1.00 -0.53
N GLU A 52 -15.44 0.59 -1.58
CA GLU A 52 -16.27 -0.61 -1.58
C GLU A 52 -15.45 -1.88 -1.28
N ASP A 53 -14.33 -2.06 -1.96
CA ASP A 53 -13.43 -3.21 -1.77
C ASP A 53 -12.87 -3.23 -0.34
N LEU A 54 -12.45 -2.08 0.20
CA LEU A 54 -11.99 -1.98 1.59
C LEU A 54 -13.09 -2.38 2.58
N ALA A 55 -14.31 -1.89 2.38
CA ALA A 55 -15.45 -2.21 3.23
C ALA A 55 -15.81 -3.70 3.20
N VAL A 56 -15.78 -4.33 2.02
CA VAL A 56 -16.01 -5.79 1.86
C VAL A 56 -15.00 -6.61 2.66
N HIS A 57 -13.77 -6.13 2.78
CA HIS A 57 -12.71 -6.80 3.54
C HIS A 57 -12.62 -6.35 5.01
N GLY A 58 -13.55 -5.51 5.47
CA GLY A 58 -13.57 -5.01 6.84
C GLY A 58 -12.40 -4.08 7.18
N VAL A 59 -11.81 -3.42 6.17
CA VAL A 59 -10.73 -2.46 6.34
C VAL A 59 -11.34 -1.05 6.45
N PRO A 60 -11.28 -0.40 7.62
CA PRO A 60 -11.84 0.93 7.78
C PRO A 60 -10.97 1.98 7.08
N VAL A 61 -11.60 2.90 6.36
CA VAL A 61 -10.97 4.12 5.87
C VAL A 61 -10.70 5.05 7.07
N GLU A 62 -9.46 5.52 7.19
CA GLU A 62 -9.00 6.45 8.23
C GLU A 62 -9.25 7.91 7.82
N GLU A 63 -9.00 8.26 6.55
CA GLU A 63 -9.24 9.60 5.99
C GLU A 63 -9.45 9.51 4.47
N GLY A 64 -10.41 10.27 3.92
CA GLY A 64 -10.59 10.44 2.47
C GLY A 64 -12.06 10.50 2.03
N PRO A 65 -12.32 10.78 0.73
CA PRO A 65 -11.33 11.07 -0.30
C PRO A 65 -10.79 12.49 -0.19
N VAL A 66 -9.47 12.64 -0.18
CA VAL A 66 -8.79 13.93 -0.01
C VAL A 66 -7.78 14.21 -1.13
N ASP A 67 -7.58 15.50 -1.42
CA ASP A 67 -6.64 15.95 -2.42
C ASP A 67 -5.21 15.96 -1.87
N ARG A 68 -4.28 15.47 -2.69
CA ARG A 68 -2.85 15.34 -2.38
C ARG A 68 -1.99 15.62 -3.61
N THR A 69 -0.68 15.65 -3.39
CA THR A 69 0.32 15.85 -4.44
C THR A 69 1.19 14.61 -4.56
N SER A 70 1.18 13.99 -5.73
CA SER A 70 2.11 12.91 -6.09
C SER A 70 3.42 13.48 -6.65
N ALA A 71 4.38 12.60 -6.92
CA ALA A 71 5.63 12.92 -7.60
C ALA A 71 5.43 13.61 -8.97
N THR A 72 4.35 13.32 -9.69
CA THR A 72 4.13 13.82 -11.07
C THR A 72 2.88 14.68 -11.25
N GLY A 73 2.13 14.99 -10.19
CA GLY A 73 0.91 15.79 -10.33
C GLY A 73 -0.09 15.62 -9.18
N PRO A 74 -1.22 16.34 -9.23
CA PRO A 74 -2.27 16.23 -8.23
C PRO A 74 -2.95 14.86 -8.30
N ILE A 75 -3.24 14.31 -7.13
CA ILE A 75 -3.95 13.04 -6.94
C ILE A 75 -5.10 13.24 -5.94
N ARG A 76 -6.03 12.29 -5.92
CA ARG A 76 -7.06 12.17 -4.88
C ARG A 76 -7.01 10.76 -4.32
N GLY A 77 -7.10 10.61 -3.00
CA GLY A 77 -6.88 9.32 -2.35
C GLY A 77 -7.61 9.11 -1.03
N GLU A 78 -7.58 7.85 -0.60
CA GLU A 78 -8.10 7.33 0.66
C GLU A 78 -6.94 6.74 1.48
N TYR A 79 -6.97 6.94 2.79
CA TYR A 79 -5.99 6.44 3.75
C TYR A 79 -6.58 5.33 4.60
N PHE A 80 -5.81 4.29 4.88
CA PHE A 80 -6.15 3.23 5.83
C PHE A 80 -4.89 2.60 6.43
N ARG A 81 -5.08 1.62 7.30
CA ARG A 81 -4.00 0.89 7.98
C ARG A 81 -3.95 -0.55 7.53
N ASP A 82 -2.73 -1.04 7.30
CA ASP A 82 -2.50 -2.48 7.14
C ASP A 82 -2.41 -3.17 8.52
N PRO A 83 -2.23 -4.51 8.57
CA PRO A 83 -2.18 -5.25 9.84
C PRO A 83 -1.09 -4.80 10.82
N ASP A 84 0.06 -4.32 10.31
CA ASP A 84 1.17 -3.81 11.13
C ASP A 84 1.01 -2.32 11.48
N ARG A 85 -0.09 -1.68 11.04
CA ARG A 85 -0.42 -0.25 11.22
C ARG A 85 0.40 0.70 10.35
N ASN A 86 1.02 0.21 9.27
CA ASN A 86 1.59 1.08 8.25
C ASN A 86 0.49 1.99 7.68
N LEU A 87 0.83 3.25 7.36
CA LEU A 87 -0.09 4.14 6.67
C LEU A 87 -0.07 3.79 5.18
N VAL A 88 -1.24 3.46 4.64
CA VAL A 88 -1.41 3.15 3.21
C VAL A 88 -2.38 4.15 2.61
N GLU A 89 -1.92 4.88 1.60
CA GLU A 89 -2.72 5.73 0.73
C GLU A 89 -2.94 5.01 -0.61
N VAL A 90 -4.19 4.89 -1.03
CA VAL A 90 -4.55 4.47 -2.39
C VAL A 90 -5.16 5.67 -3.11
N SER A 91 -4.55 6.02 -4.25
CA SER A 91 -4.85 7.26 -4.96
C SER A 91 -5.01 7.07 -6.45
N VAL A 92 -5.73 8.01 -7.07
CA VAL A 92 -5.90 8.14 -8.52
C VAL A 92 -5.35 9.50 -8.97
N TYR A 93 -4.76 9.54 -10.17
CA TYR A 93 -4.45 10.81 -10.82
C TYR A 93 -5.74 11.50 -11.26
N ARG A 94 -5.72 12.83 -11.21
CA ARG A 94 -6.76 13.69 -11.80
C ARG A 94 -6.54 13.87 -13.29
#